data_AF-A0A848Q7K6-F1
#
_entry.id   AF-A0A848Q7K6-F1
#
_cell.length_a   1.000
_cell.length_b   1.000
_cell.length_c   1.000
_cell.angle_alpha   90.00
_cell.angle_beta   90.00
_cell.angle_gamma   90.00
#
_symmetry.space_group_name_H-M   'P 1'
#
loop_
_entity.id
_entity.type
_entity.pdbx_description
1 polymer ?
#
loop_
_entity_poly.entity_id
_entity_poly.type
_entity_poly.pdbx_seq_one_letter_code
_entity_poly.pdbx_strand_id
1 'polypeptide(L)' 'MAFTLKYQGNEKNFEKKVALLDLVSDSKKEFVCAKVNNRIRELTYEVYYDAEV' A
#
# COMPACT_ATOMS: atom_id res chain seq x y z
N MET A 1 8.42 -14.44 3.18
CA MET A 1 7.02 -14.77 2.85
C MET A 1 6.57 -13.73 1.86
N ALA A 2 6.16 -14.14 0.67
CA ALA A 2 5.58 -13.23 -0.31
C ALA A 2 4.13 -12.92 0.08
N PHE A 3 3.69 -11.68 -0.11
CA PHE A 3 2.32 -11.24 0.11
C PHE A 3 1.82 -10.47 -1.11
N THR A 4 0.51 -10.49 -1.31
CA THR A 4 -0.18 -9.88 -2.42
C THR A 4 -0.87 -8.61 -1.96
N LEU A 5 -0.58 -7.50 -2.63
CA LEU A 5 -1.23 -6.22 -2.39
C LEU A 5 -2.14 -5.92 -3.58
N LYS A 6 -3.42 -5.67 -3.31
CA LYS A 6 -4.36 -5.16 -4.31
C LYS A 6 -4.44 -3.65 -4.16
N TYR A 7 -4.06 -2.89 -5.17
CA TYR A 7 -4.17 -1.42 -5.14
C TYR A 7 -4.60 -0.88 -6.49
N GLN A 8 -5.55 0.06 -6.49
CA GLN A 8 -6.12 0.66 -7.73
C GLN A 8 -6.55 -0.38 -8.79
N GLY A 9 -7.10 -1.53 -8.34
CA GLY A 9 -7.54 -2.61 -9.22
C GLY A 9 -6.41 -3.51 -9.78
N ASN A 10 -5.15 -3.28 -9.38
CA ASN A 10 -4.02 -4.13 -9.75
C ASN A 10 -3.58 -4.98 -8.56
N GLU A 11 -3.28 -6.25 -8.80
CA GLU A 11 -2.66 -7.13 -7.79
C GLU A 11 -1.16 -7.23 -8.05
N LYS A 12 -0.36 -7.05 -7.00
CA LYS A 12 1.08 -7.15 -7.09
C LYS A 12 1.64 -7.94 -5.93
N ASN A 13 2.54 -8.87 -6.22
CA ASN A 13 3.24 -9.65 -5.21
C ASN A 13 4.50 -8.92 -4.74
N PHE A 14 4.70 -8.90 -3.44
CA PHE A 14 5.85 -8.32 -2.78
C PHE A 14 6.50 -9.35 -1.87
N GLU A 15 7.83 -9.42 -1.89
CA GLU A 15 8.61 -10.36 -1.05
C GLU A 15 9.17 -9.70 0.21
N LYS A 16 9.09 -8.37 0.28
CA LYS A 16 9.60 -7.53 1.36
C LYS A 16 8.52 -6.55 1.78
N LYS A 17 8.59 -6.09 3.03
CA LYS A 17 7.70 -5.03 3.53
C LYS A 17 7.78 -3.80 2.61
N VAL A 18 6.63 -3.22 2.31
CA VAL A 18 6.52 -2.05 1.42
C VAL A 18 5.78 -0.94 2.14
N ALA A 19 6.33 0.26 2.09
CA ALA A 19 5.64 1.45 2.59
C ALA A 19 4.56 1.87 1.58
N LEU A 20 3.39 2.30 2.06
CA LEU A 20 2.32 2.81 1.20
C LEU A 20 2.78 4.02 0.37
N LEU A 21 3.72 4.81 0.89
CA LEU A 21 4.37 5.90 0.17
C LEU A 21 5.19 5.42 -1.04
N ASP A 22 5.79 4.23 -0.97
CA ASP A 22 6.59 3.66 -2.07
C ASP A 22 5.68 3.08 -3.18
N LEU A 23 4.47 2.67 -2.80
CA LEU A 23 3.42 2.23 -3.73
C LEU A 23 2.81 3.38 -4.54
N VAL A 24 2.83 4.60 -3.99
CA VAL A 24 2.25 5.78 -4.61
C VAL A 24 3.35 6.78 -4.91
N SER A 25 3.84 6.79 -6.14
CA SER A 25 4.78 7.82 -6.64
C SER A 25 4.06 9.15 -6.87
N ASP A 26 3.55 9.76 -5.79
CA ASP A 26 2.81 11.01 -5.87
C ASP A 26 3.72 12.23 -5.69
N SER A 27 4.19 12.78 -6.80
CA SER A 27 4.95 14.06 -6.78
C SER A 27 4.07 15.27 -6.43
N LYS A 28 2.74 15.13 -6.47
CA LYS A 28 1.78 16.23 -6.25
C LYS A 28 1.20 16.27 -4.82
N LYS A 29 1.51 15.27 -3.99
CA LYS A 29 0.97 15.06 -2.63
C LYS A 29 -0.56 15.06 -2.58
N GLU A 30 -1.22 14.54 -3.61
CA GLU A 30 -2.69 14.46 -3.67
C GLU A 30 -3.25 13.42 -2.69
N PHE A 31 -2.45 12.42 -2.32
CA PHE A 31 -2.80 11.42 -1.32
C PHE A 31 -2.30 11.84 0.06
N VAL A 32 -3.21 11.88 1.03
CA VAL A 32 -2.92 12.19 2.45
C VAL A 32 -2.88 10.93 3.30
N CYS A 33 -3.74 9.97 2.99
CA CYS A 33 -3.86 8.69 3.68
C CYS A 33 -4.32 7.61 2.70
N ALA A 34 -4.09 6.35 3.08
CA ALA A 34 -4.46 5.18 2.29
C ALA A 34 -5.40 4.28 3.09
N LYS A 35 -6.26 3.52 2.39
CA LYS A 35 -7.27 2.67 3.01
C LYS A 35 -6.86 1.20 2.89
N VAL A 36 -6.16 0.69 3.89
CA VAL A 36 -5.67 -0.70 3.92
C VAL A 36 -6.69 -1.61 4.62
N ASN A 37 -7.25 -2.60 3.93
CA ASN A 37 -8.24 -3.56 4.46
C ASN A 37 -9.37 -2.87 5.23
N ASN A 38 -9.99 -1.87 4.59
CA ASN A 38 -11.05 -1.05 5.16
C ASN A 38 -10.66 -0.22 6.40
N ARG A 39 -9.36 -0.03 6.65
CA ARG A 39 -8.82 0.83 7.72
C ARG A 39 -7.98 1.96 7.13
N ILE A 40 -8.23 3.18 7.59
CA ILE A 40 -7.39 4.33 7.23
C ILE A 40 -6.01 4.14 7.88
N ARG A 41 -4.96 4.24 7.09
CA ARG A 41 -3.55 4.18 7.49
C ARG A 41 -2.79 5.37 6.93
N GLU A 42 -1.77 5.78 7.66
CA GLU A 42 -0.80 6.76 7.19
C GLU A 42 0.03 6.20 6.03
N LEU A 43 0.51 7.07 5.15
CA LEU A 43 1.31 6.66 3.99
C LEU A 43 2.67 6.06 4.39
N THR A 44 3.17 6.37 5.59
CA THR A 44 4.38 5.79 6.16
C THR A 44 4.19 4.35 6.67
N TYR A 45 2.94 3.85 6.69
CA TYR A 45 2.65 2.49 7.14
C TYR A 45 3.30 1.46 6.23
N GLU A 46 3.99 0.50 6.84
CA GLU A 46 4.62 -0.62 6.15
C GLU A 46 3.66 -1.82 6.12
N VAL A 47 3.31 -2.26 4.92
CA VAL A 47 2.51 -3.47 4.71
C VAL A 47 3.44 -4.65 4.49
N TYR A 48 3.13 -5.77 5.16
CA TYR A 48 3.91 -7.01 5.13
C TYR A 48 3.01 -8.26 5.07
N TYR A 49 1.74 -8.07 4.70
CA TYR A 49 0.70 -9.10 4.66
C TYR A 49 -0.26 -8.81 3.50
N ASP A 50 -1.09 -9.81 3.15
CA ASP A 50 -2.06 -9.67 2.06
C ASP A 50 -3.10 -8.60 2.37
N ALA A 51 -3.19 -7.56 1.53
CA ALA A 51 -4.04 -6.42 1.79
C ALA A 51 -4.60 -5.76 0.53
N GLU A 52 -5.77 -5.16 0.66
CA GLU A 52 -6.37 -4.25 -0.32
C GLU A 52 -6.15 -2.80 0.12
N VAL A 53 -5.63 -1.97 -0.77
CA VAL A 53 -5.19 -0.57 -0.53
C VAL A 53 -5.82 0.39 -1.52
#